data_AF-A0A9K3DTN5-F1
#
_entry.id   AF-A0A9K3DTN5-F1
#
_cell.length_a   1.000
_cell.length_b   1.000
_cell.length_c   1.000
_cell.angle_alpha   90.00
_cell.angle_beta   90.00
_cell.angle_gamma   90.00
#
_symmetry.space_group_name_H-M   'P 1'
#
loop_
_entity.id
_entity.type
_entity.pdbx_description
1 polymer ?
#
loop_
_entity_poly.entity_id
_entity_poly.type
_entity_poly.pdbx_seq_one_letter_code
_entity_poly.pdbx_strand_id
1 'polypeptide(L)'
;MAHILQYYGFHISQMSPPGMVRFRHFEFLCRSHDVEPTVERFRAFYQLIRNMGFYSFGNRGFAKKILLNPPKSFHDWKQKIFFIQEEVIPIAMTFRAPDVIEKEELAIPKKQDWYVKLTATPNRVFGENVLIAARMSDQWPDDSKEAPVLKFQGRG
;
A
#
# COMPACT_ATOMS: atom_id res chain seq x y z
N MET A 1 7.91 8.13 4.77
CA MET A 1 7.31 6.78 4.98
C MET A 1 7.13 6.43 6.44
N ALA A 2 8.22 6.45 7.23
CA ALA A 2 8.15 6.19 8.66
C ALA A 2 7.08 7.06 9.36
N HIS A 3 6.92 8.32 8.94
CA HIS A 3 5.97 9.27 9.53
C HIS A 3 4.49 8.82 9.52
N ILE A 4 4.02 8.07 8.51
CA ILE A 4 2.63 7.59 8.48
C ILE A 4 2.41 6.46 9.48
N LEU A 5 3.30 5.48 9.52
CA LEU A 5 3.22 4.37 10.48
C LEU A 5 3.46 4.86 11.90
N GLN A 6 4.44 5.76 12.09
CA GLN A 6 4.71 6.44 13.36
C GLN A 6 3.49 7.22 13.85
N TYR A 7 2.79 7.93 12.97
CA TYR A 7 1.56 8.65 13.34
C TYR A 7 0.49 7.72 13.92
N TYR A 8 0.32 6.53 13.35
CA TYR A 8 -0.64 5.55 13.87
C TYR A 8 -0.10 4.73 15.05
N GLY A 9 1.19 4.86 15.40
CA GLY A 9 1.75 4.31 16.63
C GLY A 9 1.62 2.79 16.79
N PHE A 10 1.51 2.02 15.70
CA PHE A 10 1.51 0.55 15.76
C PHE A 10 2.69 -0.05 14.98
N HIS A 11 3.13 -1.21 15.45
CA HIS A 11 4.24 -1.92 14.85
C HIS A 11 3.85 -2.52 13.51
N ILE A 12 4.75 -2.53 12.52
CA ILE A 12 4.46 -3.05 11.17
C ILE A 12 3.99 -4.52 11.17
N SER A 13 4.43 -5.33 12.14
CA SER A 13 3.97 -6.72 12.31
C SER A 13 2.49 -6.84 12.75
N GLN A 14 1.91 -5.77 13.30
CA GLN A 14 0.50 -5.70 13.64
C GLN A 14 -0.36 -5.32 12.42
N MET A 15 0.25 -5.04 11.25
CA MET A 15 -0.47 -4.72 10.03
C MET A 15 -0.84 -5.97 9.23
N SER A 16 -2.07 -6.00 8.72
CA SER A 16 -2.51 -6.98 7.74
C SER A 16 -1.88 -6.74 6.35
N PRO A 17 -1.67 -7.79 5.53
CA PRO A 17 -1.14 -7.62 4.17
C PRO A 17 -1.98 -6.69 3.27
N PRO A 18 -3.33 -6.71 3.28
CA PRO A 18 -4.11 -5.71 2.55
C PRO A 18 -3.89 -4.27 3.01
N GLY A 19 -3.52 -4.06 4.29
CA GLY A 19 -3.11 -2.76 4.81
C GLY A 19 -1.78 -2.33 4.19
N MET A 20 -0.81 -3.24 4.16
CA MET A 20 0.51 -3.01 3.57
C MET A 20 0.41 -2.64 2.09
N VAL A 21 -0.43 -3.33 1.31
CA VAL A 21 -0.66 -3.01 -0.11
C VAL A 21 -1.20 -1.59 -0.28
N ARG A 22 -2.19 -1.18 0.51
CA ARG A 22 -2.76 0.18 0.42
C ARG A 22 -1.74 1.25 0.78
N PHE A 23 -0.97 1.01 1.84
CA PHE A 23 0.09 1.91 2.27
C PHE A 23 1.17 2.08 1.19
N ARG A 24 1.68 0.97 0.64
CA ARG A 24 2.72 1.01 -0.41
C ARG A 24 2.20 1.55 -1.73
N HIS A 25 0.96 1.20 -2.11
CA HIS A 25 0.31 1.76 -3.29
C HIS A 25 0.18 3.27 -3.21
N PHE A 26 -0.26 3.81 -2.07
CA PHE A 26 -0.36 5.25 -1.86
C PHE A 26 1.01 5.94 -2.04
N GLU A 27 2.06 5.37 -1.44
CA GLU A 27 3.43 5.85 -1.59
C GLU A 27 3.87 5.91 -3.05
N PHE A 28 3.70 4.79 -3.78
CA PHE A 28 4.10 4.73 -5.19
C PHE A 28 3.34 5.72 -6.04
N LEU A 29 2.02 5.82 -5.85
CA LEU A 29 1.18 6.73 -6.60
C LEU A 29 1.51 8.21 -6.32
N CYS A 30 1.81 8.54 -5.05
CA CYS A 30 2.26 9.87 -4.68
C CYS A 30 3.56 10.23 -5.42
N ARG A 31 4.58 9.37 -5.33
CA ARG A 31 5.87 9.60 -5.99
C ARG A 31 5.78 9.65 -7.51
N SER A 32 4.94 8.81 -8.13
CA SER A 32 4.77 8.82 -9.60
C SER A 32 4.12 10.10 -10.13
N HIS A 33 3.45 10.87 -9.26
CA HIS A 33 2.80 12.13 -9.59
C HIS A 33 3.49 13.35 -8.99
N ASP A 34 4.72 13.18 -8.46
CA ASP A 34 5.47 14.25 -7.78
C ASP A 34 4.67 14.90 -6.64
N VAL A 35 3.94 14.07 -5.89
CA VAL A 35 3.18 14.46 -4.70
C VAL A 35 3.89 13.89 -3.48
N GLU A 36 4.28 14.73 -2.52
CA GLU A 36 4.86 14.26 -1.26
C GLU A 36 3.85 13.39 -0.47
N PRO A 37 4.19 12.15 -0.07
CA PRO A 37 3.32 11.29 0.73
C PRO A 37 3.32 11.71 2.21
N THR A 38 2.29 12.46 2.62
CA THR A 38 2.10 12.91 4.02
C THR A 38 0.98 12.16 4.73
N VAL A 39 0.96 12.23 6.08
CA VAL A 39 -0.13 11.70 6.92
C VAL A 39 -1.47 12.28 6.50
N GLU A 40 -1.55 13.60 6.33
CA GLU A 40 -2.77 14.29 5.94
C GLU A 40 -3.32 13.78 4.59
N ARG A 41 -2.44 13.64 3.60
CA ARG A 41 -2.80 13.14 2.27
C ARG A 41 -3.21 11.67 2.30
N PHE A 42 -2.58 10.85 3.13
CA PHE A 42 -2.97 9.45 3.31
C PHE A 42 -4.37 9.34 3.92
N ARG A 43 -4.61 10.11 4.99
CA ARG A 43 -5.90 10.19 5.70
C ARG A 43 -7.03 10.70 4.82
N ALA A 44 -6.72 11.42 3.74
CA ALA A 44 -7.69 11.85 2.73
C ALA A 44 -8.40 10.67 2.01
N PHE A 45 -7.70 9.55 1.84
CA PHE A 45 -8.20 8.37 1.12
C PHE A 45 -8.50 7.19 2.02
N TYR A 46 -7.73 7.05 3.09
CA TYR A 46 -7.78 5.89 3.98
C TYR A 46 -8.04 6.29 5.42
N GLN A 47 -8.61 5.37 6.18
CA GLN A 47 -8.72 5.45 7.64
C GLN A 47 -8.16 4.17 8.25
N LEU A 48 -7.58 4.29 9.43
CA LEU A 48 -7.18 3.12 10.21
C LEU A 48 -8.44 2.28 10.49
N ILE A 49 -8.31 0.97 10.38
CA ILE A 49 -9.32 0.01 10.81
C ILE A 49 -8.62 -1.11 11.55
N ARG A 50 -9.36 -1.81 12.39
CA ARG A 50 -8.89 -3.03 13.04
C ARG A 50 -9.86 -4.15 12.72
N ASN A 51 -9.34 -5.26 12.18
CA ASN A 51 -10.15 -6.42 11.83
C ASN A 51 -9.39 -7.71 12.17
N MET A 52 -10.07 -8.67 12.80
CA MET A 52 -9.52 -9.98 13.17
C MET A 52 -8.15 -9.89 13.88
N GLY A 53 -7.98 -8.90 14.78
CA GLY A 53 -6.75 -8.72 15.56
C GLY A 53 -5.62 -7.96 14.86
N PHE A 54 -5.76 -7.61 13.57
CA PHE A 54 -4.75 -6.84 12.82
C PHE A 54 -5.23 -5.42 12.52
N TYR A 55 -4.29 -4.48 12.49
CA TYR A 55 -4.52 -3.15 11.93
C TYR A 55 -4.49 -3.21 10.39
N SER A 56 -5.30 -2.37 9.76
CA SER A 56 -5.37 -2.23 8.30
C SER A 56 -5.84 -0.83 7.95
N PHE A 57 -6.02 -0.58 6.65
CA PHE A 57 -6.53 0.69 6.15
C PHE A 57 -7.78 0.47 5.31
N GLY A 58 -8.90 1.06 5.73
CA GLY A 58 -10.15 1.07 4.98
C GLY A 58 -10.21 2.29 4.07
N ASN A 59 -10.92 2.19 2.94
CA ASN A 59 -11.25 3.40 2.16
C ASN A 59 -12.15 4.32 3.00
N ARG A 60 -11.92 5.63 2.93
CA ARG A 60 -12.80 6.62 3.55
C ARG A 60 -14.06 6.79 2.69
N GLY A 61 -15.25 6.76 3.30
CA GLY A 61 -16.52 6.57 2.59
C GLY A 61 -16.74 7.49 1.37
N PHE A 62 -16.58 8.80 1.55
CA PHE A 62 -16.75 9.78 0.47
C PHE A 62 -15.47 10.08 -0.33
N ALA A 63 -14.36 9.41 -0.03
CA ALA A 63 -13.12 9.58 -0.77
C ALA A 63 -13.18 8.79 -2.08
N LYS A 64 -12.54 9.33 -3.11
CA LYS A 64 -12.34 8.56 -4.33
C LYS A 64 -11.39 7.40 -4.05
N LYS A 65 -11.60 6.28 -4.72
CA LYS A 65 -10.70 5.12 -4.63
C LYS A 65 -9.48 5.36 -5.50
N ILE A 66 -8.29 5.31 -4.91
CA ILE A 66 -7.02 5.39 -5.65
C ILE A 66 -6.42 4.01 -5.95
N LEU A 67 -6.86 2.98 -5.23
CA LEU A 67 -6.56 1.58 -5.51
C LEU A 67 -7.86 0.86 -5.88
N LEU A 68 -7.98 0.41 -7.12
CA LEU A 68 -9.09 -0.44 -7.57
C LEU A 68 -8.71 -1.90 -7.38
N ASN A 69 -9.69 -2.73 -7.05
CA ASN A 69 -9.54 -4.18 -6.84
C ASN A 69 -8.42 -4.55 -5.84
N PRO A 70 -8.37 -3.92 -4.64
CA PRO A 70 -7.37 -4.30 -3.64
C PRO A 70 -7.50 -5.80 -3.33
N PRO A 71 -6.38 -6.50 -3.07
CA PRO A 71 -6.42 -7.91 -2.70
C PRO A 71 -7.33 -8.11 -1.49
N LYS A 72 -8.30 -9.02 -1.61
CA LYS A 72 -9.28 -9.29 -0.54
C LYS A 72 -8.67 -10.16 0.57
N SER A 73 -7.81 -11.10 0.18
CA SER A 73 -7.09 -11.99 1.07
C SER A 73 -5.73 -12.31 0.46
N PHE A 74 -4.80 -12.71 1.32
CA PHE A 74 -3.57 -13.35 0.91
C PHE A 74 -3.56 -14.73 1.58
N HIS A 75 -3.84 -15.78 0.81
CA HIS A 75 -3.82 -17.14 1.36
C HIS A 75 -2.38 -17.51 1.75
N ASP A 76 -2.25 -18.17 2.90
CA ASP A 76 -0.98 -18.65 3.47
C ASP A 76 0.10 -17.58 3.67
N TRP A 77 -0.30 -16.31 3.75
CA TRP A 77 0.64 -15.20 3.89
C TRP A 77 1.53 -15.33 5.12
N LYS A 78 0.98 -15.90 6.22
CA LYS A 78 1.71 -16.15 7.47
C LYS A 78 2.90 -17.09 7.27
N GLN A 79 2.84 -18.01 6.30
CA GLN A 79 3.95 -18.91 5.96
C GLN A 79 4.97 -18.24 5.03
N LYS A 80 4.61 -17.11 4.40
CA LYS A 80 5.42 -16.38 3.41
C LYS A 80 6.09 -15.13 3.98
N ILE A 81 5.74 -14.75 5.21
CA ILE A 81 6.40 -13.67 5.93
C ILE A 81 7.24 -14.24 7.06
N PHE A 82 8.44 -13.68 7.24
CA PHE A 82 9.25 -13.92 8.42
C PHE A 82 9.12 -12.72 9.35
N PHE A 83 9.02 -12.99 10.65
CA PHE A 83 9.17 -11.94 11.65
C PHE A 83 10.65 -11.74 11.89
N ILE A 84 11.07 -10.47 11.93
CA ILE A 84 12.39 -10.09 12.38
C ILE A 84 12.32 -10.08 13.90
N GLN A 85 13.21 -10.82 14.54
CA GLN A 85 13.36 -10.85 16.00
C GLN A 85 13.71 -9.45 16.53
N GLU A 86 13.24 -9.10 17.73
CA GLU A 86 13.45 -7.78 18.33
C GLU A 86 14.95 -7.48 18.47
N GLU A 87 15.74 -8.51 18.79
CA GLU A 87 17.18 -8.46 19.04
C GLU A 87 18.01 -7.96 17.85
N VAL A 88 17.49 -8.03 16.63
CA VAL A 88 18.18 -7.55 15.42
C VAL A 88 17.64 -6.21 14.91
N ILE A 89 16.64 -5.62 15.58
CA ILE A 89 16.12 -4.28 15.26
C ILE A 89 16.69 -3.29 16.28
N PRO A 90 17.54 -2.32 15.86
CA PRO A 90 18.22 -1.41 16.78
C PRO A 90 17.30 -0.35 17.44
N ILE A 91 15.98 -0.48 17.29
CA ILE A 91 14.98 0.46 17.79
C ILE A 91 13.85 -0.34 18.43
N ALA A 92 13.59 -0.08 19.71
CA ALA A 92 12.47 -0.67 20.44
C ALA A 92 11.16 -0.34 19.71
N MET A 93 10.49 -1.39 19.27
CA MET A 93 9.32 -1.31 18.41
C MET A 93 8.09 -1.66 19.23
N THR A 94 7.57 -0.68 19.97
CA THR A 94 6.49 -0.90 20.93
C THR A 94 5.20 -1.29 20.21
N PHE A 95 4.61 -2.42 20.62
CA PHE A 95 3.30 -2.82 20.11
C PHE A 95 2.23 -1.86 20.61
N ARG A 96 1.34 -1.43 19.71
CA ARG A 96 0.14 -0.68 20.11
C ARG A 96 -0.78 -1.62 20.87
N ALA A 97 -1.27 -1.16 22.02
CA ALA A 97 -2.30 -1.87 22.76
C ALA A 97 -3.60 -1.92 21.95
N PRO A 98 -4.32 -3.06 21.95
CA PRO A 98 -5.67 -3.17 21.43
C PRO A 98 -6.59 -2.02 21.86
N ASP A 99 -6.99 -1.18 20.92
CA ASP A 99 -7.91 -0.06 21.17
C ASP A 99 -9.04 0.02 20.14
N VAL A 100 -10.05 0.82 20.49
CA VAL A 100 -11.17 1.13 19.61
C VAL A 100 -10.69 2.19 18.62
N ILE A 101 -10.79 1.87 17.33
CA ILE A 101 -10.44 2.81 16.27
C ILE A 101 -11.67 3.64 15.94
N GLU A 102 -11.65 4.90 16.37
CA GLU A 102 -12.69 5.86 16.04
C GLU A 102 -12.68 6.20 14.54
N LYS A 103 -13.88 6.42 14.00
CA LYS A 103 -14.03 6.82 12.61
C LYS A 103 -13.58 8.27 12.46
N GLU A 104 -12.70 8.52 11.50
CA GLU A 104 -12.21 9.87 11.23
C GLU A 104 -13.23 10.69 10.42
N GLU A 105 -13.68 11.83 10.97
CA GLU A 105 -14.58 12.78 10.30
C GLU A 105 -13.80 13.97 9.71
N LEU A 106 -12.89 13.68 8.78
CA LEU A 106 -12.17 14.72 8.06
C LEU A 106 -12.91 15.16 6.79
N ALA A 107 -12.79 16.44 6.44
CA ALA A 107 -13.24 16.96 5.15
C ALA A 107 -12.44 16.31 3.99
N ILE A 108 -13.10 16.07 2.86
CA ILE A 108 -12.44 15.54 1.65
C ILE A 108 -11.90 16.74 0.85
N PRO A 109 -10.59 16.82 0.57
CA PRO A 109 -9.98 17.96 -0.11
C PRO A 109 -10.23 17.94 -1.63
N LYS A 110 -11.49 17.91 -2.06
CA LYS A 110 -11.90 17.73 -3.47
C LYS A 110 -11.31 18.76 -4.45
N LYS A 111 -10.96 19.95 -3.95
CA LYS A 111 -10.44 21.08 -4.74
C LYS A 111 -8.91 21.17 -4.74
N GLN A 112 -8.22 20.33 -3.96
CA GLN A 112 -6.76 20.37 -3.91
C GLN A 112 -6.16 19.66 -5.12
N ASP A 113 -5.20 20.29 -5.80
CA ASP A 113 -4.59 19.76 -7.02
C ASP A 113 -3.98 18.37 -6.82
N TRP A 114 -3.27 18.17 -5.71
CA TRP A 114 -2.69 16.86 -5.37
C TRP A 114 -3.77 15.78 -5.23
N TYR A 115 -4.93 16.13 -4.64
CA TYR A 115 -6.02 15.18 -4.47
C TYR A 115 -6.59 14.81 -5.84
N VAL A 116 -6.78 15.78 -6.74
CA VAL A 116 -7.25 15.54 -8.11
C VAL A 116 -6.25 14.68 -8.90
N LYS A 117 -4.95 14.97 -8.82
CA LYS A 117 -3.86 14.26 -9.52
C LYS A 117 -3.79 12.76 -9.20
N LEU A 118 -4.02 12.36 -7.96
CA LEU A 118 -3.94 10.95 -7.56
C LEU A 118 -5.16 10.18 -8.09
N THR A 119 -5.00 9.50 -9.23
CA THR A 119 -6.09 8.80 -9.91
C THR A 119 -6.22 7.34 -9.49
N ALA A 120 -7.34 6.73 -9.87
CA ALA A 120 -7.62 5.34 -9.58
C ALA A 120 -6.72 4.41 -10.41
N THR A 121 -5.89 3.61 -9.75
CA THR A 121 -5.04 2.60 -10.41
C THR A 121 -5.59 1.21 -10.19
N PRO A 122 -5.80 0.41 -11.25
CA PRO A 122 -6.22 -0.98 -11.11
C PRO A 122 -5.09 -1.86 -10.58
N ASN A 123 -5.36 -2.59 -9.50
CA ASN A 123 -4.57 -3.74 -9.14
C ASN A 123 -4.92 -4.89 -10.09
N ARG A 124 -3.96 -5.32 -10.91
CA ARG A 124 -4.13 -6.38 -11.90
C ARG A 124 -3.22 -7.54 -11.55
N VAL A 125 -3.77 -8.75 -11.64
CA VAL A 125 -2.98 -9.98 -11.60
C VAL A 125 -2.55 -10.26 -13.03
N PHE A 126 -1.24 -10.39 -13.24
CA PHE A 126 -0.67 -10.81 -14.52
C PHE A 126 -0.28 -12.28 -14.42
N GLY A 127 -0.56 -13.04 -15.48
CA GLY A 127 -0.08 -14.41 -15.58
C GLY A 127 1.43 -14.43 -15.85
N GLU A 128 2.07 -15.57 -15.58
CA GLU A 128 3.52 -15.74 -15.67
C GLU A 128 4.10 -15.28 -16.99
N ASN A 129 3.48 -15.68 -18.11
CA ASN A 129 3.93 -15.27 -19.45
C ASN A 129 3.96 -13.75 -19.65
N VAL A 130 3.04 -13.01 -19.01
CA VAL A 130 3.04 -11.55 -19.06
C VAL A 130 4.17 -10.98 -18.19
N LEU A 131 4.45 -11.59 -17.04
CA LEU A 131 5.57 -11.20 -16.18
C LEU A 131 6.92 -11.49 -16.83
N ILE A 132 7.06 -12.62 -17.54
CA ILE A 132 8.22 -12.93 -18.37
C ILE A 132 8.35 -11.87 -19.47
N ALA A 133 7.30 -11.63 -20.26
CA ALA A 133 7.34 -10.60 -21.31
C ALA A 133 7.64 -9.19 -20.77
N ALA A 134 7.29 -8.93 -19.50
CA ALA A 134 7.54 -7.70 -18.77
C ALA A 134 8.93 -7.60 -18.13
N ARG A 135 9.69 -8.71 -18.08
CA ARG A 135 10.96 -8.82 -17.34
C ARG A 135 10.81 -8.62 -15.83
N MET A 136 9.68 -9.11 -15.30
CA MET A 136 9.31 -9.02 -13.88
C MET A 136 9.18 -10.41 -13.23
N SER A 137 9.44 -11.47 -13.98
CA SER A 137 9.44 -12.86 -13.51
C SER A 137 10.86 -13.26 -13.07
N ASP A 138 10.93 -14.10 -12.04
CA ASP A 138 12.11 -14.83 -11.58
C ASP A 138 12.55 -15.95 -12.56
N GLN A 139 11.75 -16.27 -13.58
CA GLN A 139 12.12 -17.13 -14.71
C GLN A 139 12.80 -16.35 -15.85
N TRP A 140 13.02 -15.04 -15.69
CA TRP A 140 13.68 -14.22 -16.69
C TRP A 140 15.19 -14.52 -16.76
N PRO A 141 15.81 -14.64 -17.96
CA PRO A 141 17.23 -14.95 -18.09
C PRO A 141 18.15 -13.88 -17.49
N ASP A 142 19.14 -14.33 -16.70
CA ASP A 142 20.12 -13.48 -16.01
C ASP A 142 21.03 -12.67 -16.95
N ASP A 143 21.18 -13.08 -18.22
CA ASP A 143 22.06 -12.48 -19.22
C ASP A 143 21.39 -11.39 -20.10
N SER A 144 20.11 -11.08 -19.83
CA SER A 144 19.33 -10.14 -20.62
C SER A 144 19.70 -8.68 -20.34
N LYS A 145 20.04 -7.91 -21.39
CA LYS A 145 20.48 -6.49 -21.31
C LYS A 145 19.34 -5.46 -21.37
N GLU A 146 18.12 -5.88 -21.07
CA GLU A 146 16.92 -5.28 -21.59
C GLU A 146 16.05 -4.72 -20.42
N ALA A 147 15.69 -3.43 -20.41
CA ALA A 147 15.06 -2.77 -19.23
C ALA A 147 13.60 -3.21 -18.92
N PRO A 148 13.22 -3.44 -17.64
CA PRO A 148 11.91 -4.00 -17.26
C PRO A 148 10.81 -2.93 -17.25
N VAL A 149 10.28 -2.56 -18.42
CA VAL A 149 9.19 -1.57 -18.52
C VAL A 149 8.05 -2.10 -19.38
N LEU A 150 6.94 -2.49 -18.74
CA LEU A 150 5.65 -2.70 -19.41
C LEU A 150 5.07 -1.36 -19.85
N LYS A 151 5.16 -1.05 -21.15
CA LYS A 151 4.43 0.05 -21.77
C LYS A 151 3.18 -0.51 -22.45
N PHE A 152 2.01 -0.25 -21.88
CA PHE A 152 0.76 -0.46 -22.61
C PHE A 152 0.63 0.66 -23.64
N GLN A 153 0.78 0.35 -24.93
CA GLN A 153 0.31 1.25 -25.97
C GLN A 153 -1.22 1.35 -25.84
N GLY A 154 -1.73 2.56 -25.60
CA GLY A 154 -3.16 2.82 -25.67
C GLY A 154 -3.65 2.45 -27.06
N ARG A 155 -4.60 1.51 -27.15
CA ARG A 155 -5.34 1.28 -28.39
C ARG A 155 -6.27 2.49 -28.57
N GLY A 156 -6.06 3.21 -29.68
CA GLY A 156 -7.09 4.09 -30.26
C GLY A 156 -8.24 3.28 -30.84
#